data_AF-B5SWZ3-F1
#
_entry.id   AF-B5SWZ3-F1
#
_cell.length_a   1.000
_cell.length_b   1.000
_cell.length_c   1.000
_cell.angle_alpha   90.00
_cell.angle_beta   90.00
_cell.angle_gamma   90.00
#
_symmetry.space_group_name_H-M   'P 1'
#
loop_
_entity.id
_entity.type
_entity.pdbx_description
1 polymer ?
#
loop_
_entity_poly.entity_id
_entity_poly.type
_entity_poly.pdbx_seq_one_letter_code
_entity_poly.pdbx_strand_id
1 'polypeptide(L)'
;APMPISMTLGLGTAPFSVKLASIENINGQAITVANRHKGKVNGPADMKGFVFGVPFPYSMHNLLLRYYLAKGGVDPDKDVQIRPVPPPDSIAQLVAGDIDAYLMPDPFNQRAVYEDAGFIHLLTKELWP
;
A
#
# COMPACT_ATOMS: atom_id res chain seq x y z
N ALA A 1 -8.63 -11.30 -2.74
CA ALA A 1 -8.39 -11.20 -1.29
C ALA A 1 -7.53 -12.38 -0.83
N PRO A 2 -6.25 -12.16 -0.50
CA PRO A 2 -5.31 -13.21 -0.08
C PRO A 2 -5.46 -13.62 1.39
N MET A 3 -6.25 -12.90 2.19
CA MET A 3 -6.46 -13.21 3.62
C MET A 3 -6.96 -14.65 3.87
N PRO A 4 -8.02 -15.16 3.19
CA PRO A 4 -8.44 -16.56 3.34
C PRO A 4 -7.33 -17.58 3.05
N ILE A 5 -6.47 -17.30 2.07
CA ILE A 5 -5.30 -18.14 1.75
C ILE A 5 -4.30 -18.08 2.89
N SER A 6 -3.95 -16.87 3.35
CA SER A 6 -3.00 -16.69 4.47
C SER A 6 -3.48 -17.38 5.76
N MET A 7 -4.77 -17.28 6.08
CA MET A 7 -5.35 -17.93 7.27
C MET A 7 -5.33 -19.46 7.16
N THR A 8 -5.69 -20.00 5.99
CA THR A 8 -5.67 -21.45 5.76
C THR A 8 -4.25 -22.02 5.88
N LEU A 9 -3.24 -21.25 5.46
CA LEU A 9 -1.83 -21.62 5.57
C LEU A 9 -1.18 -21.29 6.93
N GLY A 10 -1.88 -20.59 7.83
CA GLY A 10 -1.31 -20.15 9.11
C GLY A 10 -0.28 -19.02 9.01
N LEU A 11 -0.35 -18.19 7.96
CA LEU A 11 0.55 -17.06 7.77
C LEU A 11 0.05 -15.86 8.58
N GLY A 12 0.73 -15.56 9.69
CA GLY A 12 0.40 -14.45 10.60
C GLY A 12 -0.65 -14.76 11.67
N THR A 13 -1.17 -15.99 11.72
CA THR A 13 -2.11 -16.49 12.73
C THR A 13 -2.04 -18.02 12.81
N ALA A 14 -2.64 -18.63 13.83
CA ALA A 14 -2.88 -20.07 13.83
C ALA A 14 -3.72 -20.50 12.60
N PRO A 15 -3.43 -21.64 11.97
CA PRO A 15 -4.16 -22.11 10.79
C PRO A 15 -5.67 -22.21 11.04
N PHE A 16 -6.45 -21.61 10.16
CA PHE A 16 -7.92 -21.66 10.19
C PHE A 16 -8.47 -21.84 8.78
N SER A 17 -9.19 -22.94 8.56
CA SER A 17 -9.74 -23.27 7.24
C SER A 17 -10.92 -22.36 6.91
N VAL A 18 -10.80 -21.60 5.83
CA VAL A 18 -11.81 -20.65 5.37
C VAL A 18 -11.93 -20.68 3.85
N LYS A 19 -13.16 -20.54 3.34
CA LYS A 19 -13.44 -20.47 1.91
C LYS A 19 -13.78 -19.02 1.51
N LEU A 20 -13.27 -18.58 0.36
CA LEU A 20 -13.70 -17.33 -0.26
C LEU A 20 -15.06 -17.58 -0.95
N ALA A 21 -16.09 -16.85 -0.53
CA ALA A 21 -17.42 -16.96 -1.14
C ALA A 21 -17.55 -16.09 -2.41
N SER A 22 -17.03 -14.86 -2.35
CA SER A 22 -17.18 -13.85 -3.40
C SER A 22 -16.02 -12.85 -3.37
N ILE A 23 -15.84 -12.13 -4.48
CA ILE A 23 -14.99 -10.95 -4.55
C ILE A 23 -15.89 -9.73 -4.42
N GLU A 24 -15.73 -8.97 -3.33
CA GLU A 24 -16.59 -7.81 -3.02
C GLU A 24 -16.22 -6.57 -3.86
N ASN A 25 -14.94 -6.42 -4.21
CA ASN A 25 -14.46 -5.31 -5.03
C ASN A 25 -13.14 -5.67 -5.75
N ILE A 26 -12.82 -4.92 -6.80
CA ILE A 26 -11.57 -5.04 -7.57
C ILE A 26 -10.72 -3.76 -7.57
N ASN A 27 -11.26 -2.64 -7.09
CA ASN A 27 -10.65 -1.30 -7.11
C ASN A 27 -11.06 -0.48 -5.87
N GLY A 28 -10.64 0.79 -5.79
CA GLY A 28 -10.92 1.69 -4.65
C GLY A 28 -9.74 1.81 -3.68
N GLN A 29 -8.52 1.74 -4.23
CA GLN A 29 -7.26 1.80 -3.50
C GLN A 29 -6.22 2.47 -4.40
N ALA A 30 -5.22 3.09 -3.78
CA ALA A 30 -4.24 3.89 -4.50
C ALA A 30 -2.89 3.87 -3.78
N ILE A 31 -1.84 4.23 -4.53
CA ILE A 31 -0.56 4.64 -3.96
C ILE A 31 -0.69 6.13 -3.63
N THR A 32 -0.56 6.47 -2.36
CA THR A 32 -0.59 7.85 -1.86
C THR A 32 0.77 8.20 -1.30
N VAL A 33 1.28 9.38 -1.64
CA VAL A 33 2.62 9.84 -1.29
C VAL A 33 2.54 11.13 -0.47
N ALA A 34 3.39 11.30 0.53
CA ALA A 34 3.44 12.49 1.36
C ALA A 34 3.74 13.75 0.54
N ASN A 35 3.13 14.88 0.91
CA ASN A 35 3.28 16.14 0.18
C ASN A 35 4.72 16.69 0.15
N ARG A 36 5.58 16.31 1.09
CA ARG A 36 7.03 16.64 1.09
C ARG A 36 7.79 16.08 -0.12
N HIS A 37 7.22 15.10 -0.81
CA HIS A 37 7.74 14.47 -2.04
C HIS A 37 7.05 14.96 -3.31
N LYS A 38 6.13 15.93 -3.21
CA LYS A 38 5.41 16.49 -4.35
C LYS A 38 6.38 17.10 -5.36
N GLY A 39 6.22 16.73 -6.63
CA GLY A 39 7.11 17.13 -7.73
C GLY A 39 8.46 16.39 -7.78
N LYS A 40 8.73 15.44 -6.87
CA LYS A 40 9.95 14.61 -6.87
C LYS A 40 9.70 13.18 -7.33
N VAL A 41 8.44 12.75 -7.37
CA VAL A 41 8.06 11.37 -7.69
C VAL A 41 7.33 11.37 -9.02
N ASN A 42 7.99 10.85 -10.06
CA ASN A 42 7.42 10.63 -11.39
C ASN A 42 7.12 9.15 -11.63
N GLY A 43 7.80 8.27 -10.91
CA GLY A 43 7.64 6.83 -11.04
C GLY A 43 8.24 6.04 -9.89
N PRO A 44 8.20 4.70 -9.98
CA PRO A 44 8.70 3.82 -8.93
C PRO A 44 10.20 4.03 -8.63
N ALA A 45 11.02 4.33 -9.65
CA ALA A 45 12.46 4.54 -9.49
C ALA A 45 12.82 5.69 -8.52
N ASP A 46 11.95 6.70 -8.41
CA ASP A 46 12.14 7.86 -7.51
C ASP A 46 11.80 7.53 -6.05
N MET A 47 11.27 6.32 -5.78
CA MET A 47 10.84 5.89 -4.45
C MET A 47 11.90 5.05 -3.73
N LYS A 48 13.13 4.94 -4.26
CA LYS A 48 14.23 4.28 -3.56
C LYS A 48 14.51 4.97 -2.22
N GLY A 49 14.67 4.18 -1.17
CA GLY A 49 14.85 4.62 0.21
C GLY A 49 13.56 4.95 0.95
N PHE A 50 12.39 4.87 0.30
CA PHE A 50 11.12 5.20 0.95
C PHE A 50 10.72 4.16 1.99
N VAL A 51 9.98 4.62 3.00
CA VAL A 51 9.25 3.77 3.93
C VAL A 51 7.76 3.75 3.54
N PHE A 52 7.23 2.57 3.25
CA PHE A 52 5.85 2.35 2.84
C PHE A 52 5.00 1.72 3.95
N GLY A 53 3.77 2.23 4.09
CA GLY A 53 2.71 1.59 4.87
C GLY A 53 1.80 0.69 4.03
N VAL A 54 1.47 -0.48 4.55
CA VAL A 54 0.42 -1.38 4.00
C VAL A 54 -0.41 -1.97 5.14
N PRO A 55 -1.70 -2.34 4.94
CA PRO A 55 -2.53 -2.85 6.03
C PRO A 55 -2.01 -4.17 6.64
N PHE A 56 -1.41 -5.03 5.81
CA PHE A 56 -1.01 -6.38 6.21
C PHE A 56 0.07 -6.94 5.25
N PRO A 57 1.07 -7.70 5.74
CA PRO A 57 2.15 -8.24 4.91
C PRO A 57 1.69 -9.11 3.74
N TYR A 58 0.59 -9.86 3.89
CA TYR A 58 0.09 -10.70 2.81
C TYR A 58 -1.10 -10.08 2.07
N SER A 59 -1.35 -8.77 2.21
CA SER A 59 -2.48 -8.09 1.56
C SER A 59 -2.27 -7.85 0.06
N MET A 60 -3.38 -7.64 -0.68
CA MET A 60 -3.31 -7.17 -2.08
C MET A 60 -2.53 -5.85 -2.20
N HIS A 61 -2.64 -4.98 -1.21
CA HIS A 61 -1.93 -3.70 -1.19
C HIS A 61 -0.41 -3.90 -1.23
N ASN A 62 0.11 -4.82 -0.42
CA ASN A 62 1.53 -5.16 -0.46
C ASN A 62 1.92 -5.78 -1.81
N LEU A 63 1.12 -6.72 -2.33
CA LEU A 63 1.42 -7.37 -3.61
C LEU A 63 1.42 -6.38 -4.79
N LEU A 64 0.44 -5.48 -4.85
CA LEU A 64 0.34 -4.45 -5.89
C LEU A 64 1.46 -3.41 -5.76
N LEU A 65 1.81 -3.00 -4.53
CA LEU A 65 2.93 -2.09 -4.30
C LEU A 65 4.26 -2.71 -4.76
N ARG A 66 4.51 -3.96 -4.38
CA ARG A 66 5.70 -4.71 -4.81
C ARG A 66 5.75 -4.86 -6.32
N TYR A 67 4.63 -5.15 -6.96
CA TYR A 67 4.52 -5.21 -8.42
C TYR A 67 4.86 -3.85 -9.08
N TYR A 68 4.32 -2.76 -8.55
CA TYR A 68 4.60 -1.40 -9.05
C TYR A 68 6.09 -1.03 -8.94
N LEU A 69 6.70 -1.28 -7.78
CA LEU A 69 8.11 -1.00 -7.53
C LEU A 69 9.02 -1.84 -8.43
N ALA A 70 8.75 -3.15 -8.53
CA ALA A 70 9.55 -4.06 -9.35
C ALA A 70 9.48 -3.72 -10.84
N LYS A 71 8.32 -3.28 -11.35
CA LYS A 71 8.18 -2.77 -12.73
C LYS A 71 9.09 -1.56 -13.01
N GLY A 72 9.46 -0.84 -11.96
CA GLY A 72 10.39 0.29 -11.97
C GLY A 72 11.87 -0.04 -11.80
N GLY A 73 12.23 -1.32 -11.63
CA GLY A 73 13.59 -1.71 -11.26
C GLY A 73 13.95 -1.35 -9.80
N VAL A 74 12.96 -1.18 -8.93
CA VAL A 74 13.16 -1.01 -7.48
C VAL A 74 12.90 -2.34 -6.80
N ASP A 75 13.91 -2.88 -6.10
CA ASP A 75 13.79 -4.13 -5.35
C ASP A 75 12.97 -3.86 -4.07
N PRO A 76 11.74 -4.39 -3.94
CA PRO A 76 10.88 -4.09 -2.80
C PRO A 76 11.39 -4.62 -1.46
N ASP A 77 12.39 -5.51 -1.46
CA ASP A 77 12.97 -6.11 -0.25
C ASP A 77 14.33 -5.49 0.13
N LYS A 78 14.91 -4.65 -0.73
CA LYS A 78 16.24 -4.04 -0.51
C LYS A 78 16.26 -2.53 -0.66
N ASP A 79 15.58 -2.02 -1.67
CA ASP A 79 15.63 -0.60 -2.01
C ASP A 79 14.63 0.24 -1.19
N VAL A 80 13.66 -0.39 -0.52
CA VAL A 80 12.61 0.29 0.26
C VAL A 80 12.31 -0.49 1.54
N GLN A 81 11.58 0.12 2.46
CA GLN A 81 11.00 -0.57 3.61
C GLN A 81 9.49 -0.65 3.47
N ILE A 82 8.89 -1.83 3.64
CA ILE A 82 7.43 -1.99 3.63
C ILE A 82 7.01 -2.55 4.99
N ARG A 83 6.18 -1.80 5.73
CA ARG A 83 5.76 -2.19 7.07
C ARG A 83 4.24 -2.15 7.26
N PRO A 84 3.69 -3.01 8.13
CA PRO A 84 2.28 -2.96 8.49
C PRO A 84 1.92 -1.64 9.17
N VAL A 85 0.87 -0.99 8.69
CA VAL A 85 0.30 0.22 9.28
C VAL A 85 -1.23 0.07 9.29
N PRO A 86 -1.89 0.17 10.46
CA PRO A 86 -3.34 0.21 10.52
C PRO A 86 -3.89 1.36 9.65
N PRO A 87 -4.90 1.12 8.79
CA PRO A 87 -5.39 2.15 7.89
C PRO A 87 -5.75 3.50 8.56
N PRO A 88 -6.39 3.54 9.75
CA PRO A 88 -6.68 4.80 10.44
C PRO A 88 -5.44 5.63 10.82
N ASP A 89 -4.30 4.97 11.05
CA ASP A 89 -3.06 5.60 11.50
C ASP A 89 -2.21 6.09 10.33
N SER A 90 -2.55 5.68 9.10
CA SER A 90 -1.72 5.93 7.91
C SER A 90 -1.47 7.41 7.65
N ILE A 91 -2.50 8.26 7.80
CA ILE A 91 -2.38 9.71 7.60
C ILE A 91 -1.50 10.32 8.69
N ALA A 92 -1.68 9.92 9.95
CA ALA A 92 -0.87 10.43 11.06
C ALA A 92 0.61 10.08 10.88
N GLN A 93 0.92 8.84 10.48
CA GLN A 93 2.30 8.43 10.19
C GLN A 93 2.87 9.10 8.94
N LEU A 94 2.04 9.38 7.93
CA LEU A 94 2.44 10.15 6.75
C LEU A 94 2.85 11.58 7.15
N VAL A 95 2.06 12.24 8.00
CA VAL A 95 2.31 13.59 8.52
C VAL A 95 3.55 13.61 9.43
N ALA A 96 3.68 12.64 10.34
CA ALA A 96 4.81 12.55 11.25
C ALA A 96 6.15 12.28 10.54
N GLY A 97 6.10 11.77 9.31
CA GLY A 97 7.29 11.41 8.54
C GLY A 97 7.77 9.98 8.76
N ASP A 98 7.02 9.18 9.54
CA ASP A 98 7.36 7.78 9.79
C ASP A 98 7.17 6.90 8.53
N ILE A 99 6.27 7.31 7.63
CA ILE A 99 6.14 6.72 6.28
C ILE A 99 6.15 7.82 5.22
N ASP A 100 6.71 7.52 4.05
CA ASP A 100 6.78 8.40 2.88
C ASP A 100 5.60 8.24 1.94
N ALA A 101 5.06 7.03 1.90
CA ALA A 101 3.95 6.67 1.06
C ALA A 101 3.22 5.45 1.63
N TYR A 102 2.04 5.15 1.09
CA TYR A 102 1.34 3.92 1.38
C TYR A 102 0.52 3.45 0.18
N LEU A 103 0.16 2.17 0.18
CA LEU A 103 -0.92 1.65 -0.66
C LEU A 103 -2.06 1.20 0.26
N MET A 104 -3.20 1.90 0.21
CA MET A 104 -4.28 1.78 1.19
C MET A 104 -5.65 1.84 0.48
N PRO A 105 -6.73 1.28 1.05
CA PRO A 105 -8.06 1.46 0.48
C PRO A 105 -8.59 2.87 0.77
N ASP A 106 -9.59 3.29 0.01
CA ASP A 106 -10.40 4.44 0.41
C ASP A 106 -11.21 4.15 1.68
N PRO A 107 -11.50 5.17 2.51
CA PRO A 107 -11.32 6.61 2.25
C PRO A 107 -9.95 7.17 2.65
N PHE A 108 -8.97 6.34 3.03
CA PHE A 108 -7.71 6.83 3.60
C PHE A 108 -6.85 7.60 2.58
N ASN A 109 -6.93 7.26 1.28
CA ASN A 109 -6.24 8.04 0.24
C ASN A 109 -6.89 9.42 0.06
N GLN A 110 -8.21 9.47 -0.09
CA GLN A 110 -8.96 10.73 -0.21
C GLN A 110 -8.77 11.63 1.02
N ARG A 111 -8.74 11.03 2.22
CA ARG A 111 -8.52 11.77 3.47
C ARG A 111 -7.14 12.44 3.51
N ALA A 112 -6.08 11.77 3.06
CA ALA A 112 -4.76 12.38 3.01
C ALA A 112 -4.69 13.57 2.03
N VAL A 113 -5.43 13.52 0.92
CA VAL A 113 -5.57 14.66 0.01
C VAL A 113 -6.36 15.79 0.66
N TYR A 114 -7.49 15.46 1.29
CA TYR A 114 -8.37 16.44 1.95
C TYR A 114 -7.68 17.17 3.10
N GLU A 115 -6.86 16.46 3.89
CA GLU A 115 -6.09 17.02 5.01
C GLU A 115 -4.75 17.64 4.57
N ASP A 116 -4.47 17.72 3.26
CA ASP A 116 -3.22 18.21 2.68
C ASP A 116 -1.96 17.52 3.26
N ALA A 117 -2.10 16.24 3.62
CA ALA A 117 -1.00 15.40 4.10
C ALA A 117 -0.24 14.73 2.95
N GLY A 118 -0.92 14.47 1.83
CA GLY A 118 -0.34 13.77 0.68
C GLY A 118 -1.16 13.92 -0.59
N PHE A 119 -0.65 13.33 -1.66
CA PHE A 119 -1.29 13.30 -2.97
C PHE A 119 -1.42 11.86 -3.47
N ILE A 120 -2.48 11.59 -4.23
CA ILE A 120 -2.65 10.31 -4.92
C ILE A 120 -1.69 10.28 -6.10
N HIS A 121 -0.77 9.32 -6.09
CA HIS A 121 0.22 9.13 -7.14
C HIS A 121 -0.29 8.22 -8.26
N LEU A 122 -0.95 7.12 -7.90
CA LEU A 122 -1.47 6.15 -8.87
C LEU A 122 -2.67 5.39 -8.32
N LEU A 123 -3.75 5.31 -9.08
CA LEU A 123 -4.87 4.43 -8.74
C LEU A 123 -4.54 2.99 -9.13
N THR A 124 -4.88 2.00 -8.31
CA THR A 124 -4.56 0.60 -8.70
C THR A 124 -5.33 0.13 -9.92
N LYS A 125 -6.46 0.78 -10.25
CA LYS A 125 -7.19 0.55 -11.51
C LYS A 125 -6.34 0.85 -12.75
N GLU A 126 -5.42 1.82 -12.64
CA GLU A 126 -4.51 2.19 -13.72
C GLU A 126 -3.28 1.28 -13.75
N LEU A 127 -2.91 0.72 -12.60
CA LEU A 127 -1.83 -0.25 -12.48
C LEU A 127 -2.22 -1.64 -13.03
N TRP A 128 -3.41 -2.10 -12.66
CA TRP A 128 -3.98 -3.39 -13.02
C TRP A 128 -5.49 -3.20 -13.31
N PRO A 129 -5.86 -3.03 -14.58
CA PRO A 129 -7.25 -2.85 -15.01
C PRO A 129 -8.15 -4.07 -14.78
#